data_AF-A0A497M438-F1
#
_entry.id   AF-A0A497M438-F1
#
_cell.length_a   1.000
_cell.length_b   1.000
_cell.length_c   1.000
_cell.angle_alpha   90.00
_cell.angle_beta   90.00
_cell.angle_gamma   90.00
#
_symmetry.space_group_name_H-M   'P 1'
#
loop_
_entity.id
_entity.type
_entity.pdbx_description
1 polymer ?
#
loop_
_entity_poly.entity_id
_entity_poly.type
_entity_poly.pdbx_seq_one_letter_code
_entity_poly.pdbx_strand_id
1 'polypeptide(L)' 'MGKEKEKRLIFCPKCGSTNVFWASGLPQLWSIWECRDCGYRGTFIIEDSKLAEKIRIEYLKKKRDVSNR' A
#
# COMPACT_ATOMS: atom_id res chain seq x y z
N MET A 1 -10.35 16.26 -26.76
CA MET A 1 -10.63 14.86 -26.35
C MET A 1 -9.57 14.46 -25.32
N GLY A 2 -9.83 14.69 -24.03
CA GLY A 2 -8.84 14.46 -22.96
C GLY A 2 -8.64 12.98 -22.72
N LYS A 3 -7.40 12.49 -22.85
CA LYS A 3 -7.02 11.09 -22.60
C LYS A 3 -7.36 10.74 -21.15
N GLU A 4 -8.31 9.83 -20.98
CA GLU A 4 -8.66 9.22 -19.70
C GLU A 4 -7.41 8.54 -19.14
N LYS A 5 -6.76 9.18 -18.15
CA LYS A 5 -5.55 8.66 -17.52
C LYS A 5 -5.94 7.38 -16.80
N GLU A 6 -5.56 6.23 -17.35
CA GLU A 6 -5.60 4.94 -16.69
C GLU A 6 -4.96 5.11 -15.30
N LYS A 7 -5.78 5.11 -14.25
CA LYS A 7 -5.31 5.26 -12.87
C LYS A 7 -4.51 4.00 -12.54
N ARG A 8 -3.19 4.11 -12.55
CA ARG A 8 -2.32 3.04 -12.03
C ARG A 8 -2.71 2.77 -10.60
N LEU A 9 -3.07 1.52 -10.31
CA LEU A 9 -3.40 1.09 -8.96
C LEU A 9 -2.11 0.94 -8.16
N ILE A 10 -2.07 1.58 -6.99
CA ILE A 10 -0.93 1.58 -6.08
C ILE A 10 -1.27 0.67 -4.90
N PHE A 11 -0.33 -0.20 -4.56
CA PHE A 11 -0.47 -1.18 -3.49
C PHE A 11 0.64 -1.02 -2.44
N CYS A 12 0.27 -1.27 -1.19
CA CYS A 12 1.18 -1.24 -0.06
C CYS A 12 2.15 -2.44 -0.12
N PRO A 13 3.47 -2.22 -0.03
CA PRO A 13 4.44 -3.32 -0.07
C PRO A 13 4.43 -4.19 1.20
N LYS A 14 3.82 -3.71 2.29
CA LYS A 14 3.78 -4.42 3.58
C LYS A 14 2.54 -5.32 3.72
N CYS A 15 1.38 -4.84 3.27
CA CYS A 15 0.11 -5.54 3.48
C CYS A 15 -0.71 -5.77 2.22
N GLY A 16 -0.28 -5.30 1.04
CA GLY A 16 -0.99 -5.44 -0.23
C GLY A 16 -2.25 -4.58 -0.36
N SER A 17 -2.56 -3.72 0.61
CA SER A 17 -3.72 -2.83 0.54
C SER A 17 -3.55 -1.72 -0.49
N THR A 18 -4.65 -1.28 -1.10
CA THR A 18 -4.73 -0.08 -1.94
C THR A 18 -4.95 1.21 -1.13
N ASN A 19 -5.10 1.11 0.20
CA ASN A 19 -5.33 2.23 1.10
C ASN A 19 -4.01 2.99 1.38
N VAL A 20 -3.37 3.46 0.31
CA VAL A 20 -2.04 4.09 0.27
C VAL A 20 -2.16 5.50 -0.30
N PHE A 21 -1.63 6.49 0.42
CA PHE A 21 -1.72 7.90 0.06
C PHE A 21 -0.37 8.59 0.23
N TRP A 22 -0.19 9.73 -0.44
CA TRP A 22 0.94 10.61 -0.15
C TRP A 22 0.88 11.06 1.31
N ALA A 23 2.00 10.93 2.01
CA ALA A 23 2.16 11.50 3.33
C ALA A 23 2.05 13.03 3.22
N SER A 24 1.16 13.61 4.03
CA SER A 24 0.87 15.04 4.04
C SER A 24 1.32 15.69 5.36
N GLY A 25 1.31 17.02 5.40
CA GLY A 25 1.55 17.79 6.62
C GLY A 25 2.92 18.47 6.73
N LEU A 26 3.93 18.03 5.96
CA LEU A 26 5.26 18.66 5.94
C LEU A 26 5.87 18.64 4.52
N PRO A 27 6.57 19.71 4.07
CA PRO A 27 7.23 19.77 2.77
C PRO A 27 8.22 18.64 2.48
N GLN A 28 8.84 18.09 3.52
CA GLN A 28 9.86 17.04 3.42
C GLN A 28 9.25 15.64 3.15
N LEU A 29 7.93 15.51 3.22
CA LEU A 29 7.23 14.21 3.10
C LEU A 29 6.66 13.94 1.71
N TRP A 30 6.88 14.85 0.75
CA TRP A 30 6.29 14.78 -0.59
C TRP A 30 6.80 13.62 -1.46
N SER A 31 7.69 12.78 -0.93
CA SER A 31 8.18 11.56 -1.59
C SER A 31 7.81 10.28 -0.84
N ILE A 32 6.97 10.39 0.21
CA ILE A 32 6.64 9.28 1.10
C ILE A 32 5.18 8.89 0.91
N TRP A 33 4.95 7.59 0.79
CA TRP A 33 3.64 6.96 0.82
C TRP A 33 3.32 6.45 2.21
N GLU A 34 2.06 6.55 2.60
CA GLU A 34 1.54 6.06 3.88
C GLU A 34 0.34 5.13 3.63
N CYS A 35 0.38 3.94 4.26
CA CYS A 35 -0.72 2.99 4.24
C CYS A 35 -1.52 3.06 5.54
N ARG A 36 -2.81 3.35 5.44
CA ARG A 36 -3.71 3.49 6.60
C ARG A 36 -4.11 2.16 7.24
N ASP A 37 -3.92 1.04 6.56
CA ASP A 37 -4.31 -0.29 7.07
C ASP A 37 -3.23 -0.95 7.93
N CYS A 38 -1.96 -0.62 7.71
CA CYS A 38 -0.83 -1.29 8.38
C CYS A 38 0.26 -0.34 8.90
N GLY A 39 0.09 0.97 8.70
CA GLY A 39 1.03 2.01 9.11
C GLY A 39 2.34 2.00 8.34
N TYR A 40 2.41 1.36 7.16
CA TYR A 40 3.59 1.45 6.30
C TYR A 40 3.82 2.91 5.91
N ARG A 41 5.06 3.38 6.04
CA ARG A 41 5.47 4.72 5.61
C ARG A 41 6.82 4.63 4.92
N GLY A 42 6.88 4.96 3.63
CA GLY A 42 8.11 4.85 2.85
C GLY A 42 7.95 5.24 1.39
N THR A 43 9.06 5.24 0.64
CA THR A 43 9.10 5.66 -0.76
C THR A 43 8.69 4.56 -1.74
N PHE A 44 8.64 3.30 -1.28
CA PHE A 44 8.42 2.14 -2.14
C PHE A 44 6.94 1.76 -2.21
N ILE A 45 6.47 1.49 -3.42
CA ILE A 45 5.10 1.06 -3.71
C ILE A 45 5.10 -0.05 -4.75
N ILE A 46 4.00 -0.79 -4.83
CA ILE A 46 3.80 -1.85 -5.81
C ILE A 46 2.70 -1.43 -6.78
N GLU A 47 2.90 -1.64 -8.08
CA GLU A 47 1.88 -1.43 -9.12
C GLU A 47 1.41 -2.76 -9.76
N ASP A 48 2.00 -3.89 -9.38
CA ASP A 48 1.60 -5.24 -9.81
C ASP A 48 0.53 -5.82 -8.88
N SER A 49 -0.69 -6.00 -9.42
CA SER A 49 -1.84 -6.52 -8.67
C SER A 49 -1.68 -7.97 -8.23
N LYS A 50 -1.01 -8.83 -9.01
CA LYS A 50 -0.81 -10.25 -8.67
C LYS A 50 0.18 -10.39 -7.52
N LEU A 51 1.23 -9.58 -7.52
CA LEU A 51 2.19 -9.51 -6.42
C LEU A 51 1.53 -8.95 -5.16
N ALA A 52 0.74 -7.87 -5.30
CA ALA A 52 0.01 -7.27 -4.19
C ALA A 52 -0.96 -8.26 -3.53
N GLU A 53 -1.68 -9.06 -4.31
CA GLU A 53 -2.60 -10.08 -3.79
C GLU A 53 -1.86 -11.13 -2.95
N LYS A 54 -0.71 -11.63 -3.44
CA LYS A 54 0.11 -12.58 -2.66
C LYS A 54 0.57 -11.97 -1.33
N ILE A 55 1.02 -10.71 -1.34
CA ILE A 55 1.41 -9.99 -0.12
C ILE A 55 0.23 -9.86 0.84
N ARG A 56 -0.96 -9.54 0.32
CA ARG A 56 -2.19 -9.39 1.11
C ARG A 56 -2.57 -10.69 1.82
N ILE A 57 -2.54 -11.81 1.10
CA ILE A 57 -2.84 -13.15 1.64
C ILE A 57 -1.86 -13.49 2.77
N GLU A 58 -0.57 -13.32 2.54
CA GLU A 58 0.47 -13.64 3.53
C GLU A 58 0.38 -12.73 4.78
N TYR A 59 0.09 -11.45 4.60
CA TYR A 59 -0.13 -10.53 5.71
C TYR A 59 -1.34 -10.94 6.57
N LEU A 60 -2.45 -11.36 5.96
CA LEU A 60 -3.65 -11.82 6.67
C LEU A 60 -3.45 -13.14 7.40
N LYS A 61 -2.69 -14.08 6.83
CA LYS A 61 -2.31 -15.32 7.51
C LYS A 61 -1.55 -15.00 8.80
N LYS A 62 -0.47 -14.23 8.70
CA LYS A 62 0.34 -13.82 9.86
C LYS A 62 -0.47 -13.08 10.93
N LYS A 63 -1.39 -12.19 10.53
CA LYS A 63 -2.26 -11.49 11.49
C LYS A 63 -3.17 -12.45 12.27
N ARG A 64 -3.74 -13.45 11.62
CA ARG A 64 -4.59 -14.47 12.29
C ARG A 64 -3.78 -15.31 13.28
N ASP A 65 -2.57 -15.71 12.90
CA ASP A 65 -1.69 -16.50 13.76
C ASP A 65 -1.30 -15.72 15.03
N VAL A 66 -1.07 -14.41 14.91
CA VAL A 66 -0.79 -13.54 16.06
C VAL A 66 -2.03 -13.33 16.93
N SER A 67 -3.22 -13.16 16.34
CA SER A 67 -4.46 -12.97 17.11
C SER A 67 -4.92 -14.20 17.88
N ASN A 68 -4.45 -15.40 17.51
CA ASN A 68 -4.78 -16.66 18.20
C ASN A 68 -3.76 -17.06 19.28
N ARG A 69 -2.78 -16.20 19.58
CA ARG A 69 -1.75 -16.44 20.59
C ARG A 69 -1.92 -15.48 21.77
#